data_AF-A0A964VEU9-F1
#
_entry.id   AF-A0A964VEU9-F1
#
_cell.length_a   1.000
_cell.length_b   1.000
_cell.length_c   1.000
_cell.angle_alpha   90.00
_cell.angle_beta   90.00
_cell.angle_gamma   90.00
#
_symmetry.space_group_name_H-M   'P 1'
#
loop_
_entity.id
_entity.type
_entity.pdbx_description
1 polymer ?
#
loop_
_entity_poly.entity_id
_entity_poly.type
_entity_poly.pdbx_seq_one_letter_code
_entity_poly.pdbx_strand_id
1 'polypeptide(L)'
;MAPTTVTYTSPNPFFGTRTYSSLYATSNVGVSPTVAGQGSGVVLSPQGQFRNDLTLSGQNPNNFNIPFPKGLDFPGAPFAVIDAALGIGFGTQIMARFIPTIDIGSKIGVDEVVDISAFGFGVMHNLTQYLPMPTPMWDVSLAAGMQKLNAGDYLAASGSTLGMVASAGVGPLSAYAHASTYKADVDVDYTIKNTNNNPGLPASGLNIAFTETIDRTQLLALGAQLDLVVLKFSAEYGMGDYKTLSGRVAFGFR
;
A
#
# COMPACT_ATOMS: atom_id res chain seq x y z
N MET A 1 -18.95 -5.28 -13.99
CA MET A 1 -18.76 -6.22 -15.11
C MET A 1 -18.76 -5.42 -16.40
N ALA A 2 -17.73 -5.52 -17.24
CA ALA A 2 -17.72 -4.83 -18.53
C ALA A 2 -18.86 -5.38 -19.42
N PRO A 3 -19.58 -4.53 -20.17
CA PRO A 3 -20.69 -4.98 -21.00
C PRO A 3 -20.18 -5.99 -22.04
N THR A 4 -20.90 -7.12 -22.15
CA THR A 4 -20.60 -8.23 -23.07
C THR A 4 -20.73 -7.83 -24.54
N THR A 5 -21.41 -6.72 -24.82
CA THR A 5 -21.64 -6.19 -26.16
C THR A 5 -21.59 -4.66 -26.15
N VAL A 6 -20.89 -4.05 -27.11
CA VAL A 6 -20.73 -2.60 -27.20
C VAL A 6 -21.01 -2.12 -28.62
N THR A 7 -21.70 -0.99 -28.71
CA THR A 7 -22.00 -0.32 -29.98
C THR A 7 -21.00 0.80 -30.23
N TYR A 8 -20.31 0.77 -31.38
CA TYR A 8 -19.38 1.82 -31.79
C TYR A 8 -19.80 2.40 -33.14
N THR A 9 -19.85 3.73 -33.22
CA THR A 9 -20.09 4.47 -34.45
C THR A 9 -18.77 4.94 -35.02
N SER A 10 -18.41 4.42 -36.18
CA SER A 10 -17.17 4.82 -36.85
C SER A 10 -17.25 6.29 -37.30
N PRO A 11 -16.16 7.07 -37.16
CA PRO A 11 -16.04 8.39 -37.78
C PRO A 11 -16.08 8.33 -39.32
N ASN A 12 -15.82 7.16 -39.89
CA ASN A 12 -15.91 6.92 -41.32
C ASN A 12 -17.37 6.62 -41.71
N PRO A 13 -17.99 7.44 -42.59
CA PRO A 13 -19.40 7.33 -42.93
C PRO A 13 -19.76 6.01 -43.64
N PHE A 14 -18.79 5.26 -44.16
CA PHE A 14 -19.01 3.98 -44.82
C PHE A 14 -19.15 2.79 -43.86
N PHE A 15 -18.71 2.92 -42.60
CA PHE A 15 -18.74 1.83 -41.62
C PHE A 15 -19.91 1.91 -40.65
N GLY A 16 -20.46 3.11 -40.44
CA GLY A 16 -21.67 3.33 -39.64
C GLY A 16 -21.57 2.86 -38.18
N THR A 17 -22.73 2.57 -37.59
CA THR A 17 -22.84 2.04 -36.23
C THR A 17 -22.85 0.51 -36.25
N ARG A 18 -21.92 -0.11 -35.51
CA ARG A 18 -21.79 -1.57 -35.41
C ARG A 18 -21.72 -2.02 -33.96
N THR A 19 -22.21 -3.23 -33.73
CA THR A 19 -22.27 -3.87 -32.41
C THR A 19 -21.26 -5.00 -32.35
N TYR A 20 -20.38 -4.98 -31.36
CA TYR A 20 -19.28 -5.93 -31.19
C TYR A 20 -19.42 -6.70 -29.88
N SER A 21 -19.13 -8.01 -29.92
CA SER A 21 -18.97 -8.85 -28.74
C SER A 21 -17.47 -9.05 -28.45
N SER A 22 -17.07 -9.00 -27.18
CA SER A 22 -15.68 -9.22 -26.75
C SER A 22 -14.63 -8.34 -27.47
N LEU A 23 -14.75 -7.02 -27.30
CA LEU A 23 -13.90 -6.01 -27.94
C LEU A 23 -12.41 -6.12 -27.65
N TYR A 24 -12.05 -6.68 -26.49
CA TYR A 24 -10.71 -6.61 -25.93
C TYR A 24 -10.14 -7.99 -25.59
N ALA A 25 -8.87 -8.19 -25.93
CA ALA A 25 -8.03 -9.23 -25.35
C ALA A 25 -6.99 -8.59 -24.43
N THR A 26 -6.57 -9.32 -23.41
CA THR A 26 -5.37 -8.96 -22.65
C THR A 26 -4.16 -9.19 -23.55
N SER A 27 -3.24 -8.22 -23.62
CA SER A 27 -2.01 -8.36 -24.39
C SER A 27 -1.12 -9.48 -23.85
N ASN A 28 -1.25 -9.79 -22.55
CA ASN A 28 -0.49 -10.78 -21.80
C ASN A 28 -1.41 -11.63 -20.90
N VAL A 29 -0.93 -12.78 -20.39
CA VAL A 29 -1.62 -13.65 -19.39
C VAL A 29 -1.53 -13.06 -17.96
N GLY A 30 -0.90 -11.90 -17.81
CA GLY A 30 -0.51 -11.36 -16.50
C GLY A 30 -1.66 -10.72 -15.72
N VAL A 31 -1.59 -10.87 -14.40
CA VAL A 31 -2.30 -10.03 -13.43
C VAL A 31 -1.60 -8.67 -13.39
N SER A 32 -2.33 -7.57 -13.15
CA SER A 32 -1.69 -6.27 -12.94
C SER A 32 -0.74 -6.33 -11.72
N PRO A 33 0.45 -5.71 -11.79
CA PRO A 33 1.35 -5.66 -10.64
C PRO A 33 0.69 -4.95 -9.46
N THR A 34 1.16 -5.21 -8.25
CA THR A 34 0.88 -4.33 -7.10
C THR A 34 1.56 -2.98 -7.34
N VAL A 35 1.09 -1.92 -6.68
CA VAL A 35 1.64 -0.56 -6.82
C VAL A 35 3.17 -0.53 -6.61
N ALA A 36 3.69 -1.31 -5.66
CA ALA A 36 5.13 -1.40 -5.39
C ALA A 36 5.86 -2.49 -6.21
N GLY A 37 5.13 -3.36 -6.90
CA GLY A 37 5.69 -4.51 -7.61
C GLY A 37 6.35 -4.14 -8.95
N GLN A 38 7.04 -5.11 -9.54
CA GLN A 38 7.58 -5.00 -10.89
C GLN A 38 6.54 -5.45 -11.92
N GLY A 39 6.37 -4.66 -12.99
CA GLY A 39 5.70 -5.12 -14.19
C GLY A 39 5.11 -4.00 -15.05
N SER A 40 4.98 -4.28 -16.35
CA SER A 40 4.57 -3.31 -17.38
C SER A 40 3.08 -2.94 -17.35
N GLY A 41 2.32 -3.42 -16.37
CA GLY A 41 0.85 -3.38 -16.37
C GLY A 41 0.26 -4.31 -17.43
N VAL A 42 -1.03 -4.62 -17.28
CA VAL A 42 -1.81 -5.32 -18.31
C VAL A 42 -2.32 -4.28 -19.31
N VAL A 43 -2.31 -4.60 -20.61
CA VAL A 43 -2.95 -3.75 -21.61
C VAL A 43 -4.10 -4.52 -22.25
N LEU A 44 -5.31 -3.97 -22.20
CA LEU A 44 -6.41 -4.49 -23.00
C LEU A 44 -6.28 -3.89 -24.40
N SER A 45 -6.08 -4.76 -25.40
CA SER A 45 -5.94 -4.36 -26.79
C SER A 45 -7.18 -4.76 -27.59
N PRO A 46 -7.66 -3.92 -28.54
CA PRO A 46 -8.76 -4.28 -29.43
C PRO A 46 -8.49 -5.60 -30.15
N GLN A 47 -9.51 -6.45 -30.27
CA GLN A 47 -9.42 -7.75 -30.95
C GLN A 47 -10.56 -8.00 -31.93
N GLY A 48 -10.44 -9.09 -32.70
CA GLY A 48 -11.50 -9.60 -33.57
C GLY A 48 -12.00 -8.57 -34.60
N GLN A 49 -13.32 -8.60 -34.87
CA GLN A 49 -13.97 -7.74 -35.85
C GLN A 49 -13.82 -6.24 -35.50
N PHE A 50 -13.77 -5.90 -34.22
CA PHE A 50 -13.57 -4.52 -33.78
C PHE A 50 -12.20 -3.97 -34.22
N ARG A 51 -11.12 -4.74 -34.02
CA ARG A 51 -9.78 -4.35 -34.49
C ARG A 51 -9.72 -4.19 -36.01
N ASN A 52 -10.38 -5.08 -36.74
CA ASN A 52 -10.42 -5.05 -38.20
C ASN A 52 -11.16 -3.79 -38.70
N ASP A 53 -12.32 -3.48 -38.12
CA ASP A 53 -13.11 -2.31 -38.50
C ASP A 53 -12.42 -1.00 -38.13
N LEU A 54 -11.65 -0.94 -37.03
CA LEU A 54 -10.77 0.20 -36.72
C LEU A 54 -9.73 0.40 -37.82
N THR A 55 -9.04 -0.68 -38.23
CA THR A 55 -8.02 -0.61 -39.28
C THR A 55 -8.61 -0.20 -40.63
N LEU A 56 -9.75 -0.79 -41.00
CA LEU A 56 -10.45 -0.51 -42.26
C LEU A 56 -11.06 0.90 -42.31
N SER A 57 -11.43 1.47 -41.16
CA SER A 57 -11.89 2.86 -41.05
C SER A 57 -10.75 3.88 -40.99
N GLY A 58 -9.48 3.44 -41.11
CA GLY A 58 -8.30 4.30 -41.08
C GLY A 58 -7.87 4.74 -39.67
N GLN A 59 -8.43 4.13 -38.63
CA GLN A 59 -8.06 4.37 -37.24
C GLN A 59 -6.88 3.48 -36.84
N ASN A 60 -6.00 3.97 -35.97
CA ASN A 60 -4.96 3.14 -35.38
C ASN A 60 -5.55 2.36 -34.18
N PRO A 61 -5.62 1.01 -34.22
CA PRO A 61 -6.18 0.23 -33.12
C PRO A 61 -5.48 0.47 -31.78
N ASN A 62 -4.19 0.83 -31.79
CA ASN A 62 -3.43 1.08 -30.55
C ASN A 62 -3.95 2.29 -29.76
N ASN A 63 -4.64 3.24 -30.40
CA ASN A 63 -5.23 4.40 -29.73
C ASN A 63 -6.41 4.02 -28.80
N PHE A 64 -6.92 2.80 -28.97
CA PHE A 64 -8.02 2.23 -28.19
C PHE A 64 -7.53 1.23 -27.14
N ASN A 65 -6.22 1.12 -26.93
CA ASN A 65 -5.68 0.31 -25.85
C ASN A 65 -6.09 0.90 -24.49
N ILE A 66 -6.47 0.04 -23.55
CA ILE A 66 -6.75 0.41 -22.16
C ILE A 66 -5.58 -0.09 -21.30
N PRO A 67 -4.61 0.77 -20.96
CA PRO A 67 -3.53 0.38 -20.07
C PRO A 67 -4.02 0.33 -18.62
N PHE A 68 -3.70 -0.76 -17.93
CA PHE A 68 -3.75 -0.81 -16.46
C PHE A 68 -2.48 -0.19 -15.88
N PRO A 69 -2.53 0.28 -14.62
CA PRO A 69 -1.36 0.82 -13.94
C PRO A 69 -0.17 -0.13 -14.00
N LYS A 70 1.01 0.45 -14.22
CA LYS A 70 2.27 -0.27 -14.11
C LYS A 70 2.65 -0.39 -12.64
N GLY A 71 3.44 -1.40 -12.31
CA GLY A 71 4.10 -1.43 -11.01
C GLY A 71 5.22 -0.39 -10.99
N LEU A 72 5.39 0.29 -9.86
CA LEU A 72 6.37 1.38 -9.71
C LEU A 72 7.81 0.88 -9.50
N ASP A 73 8.02 -0.44 -9.40
CA ASP A 73 9.32 -1.08 -9.17
C ASP A 73 10.09 -0.43 -8.02
N PHE A 74 9.51 -0.46 -6.81
CA PHE A 74 10.16 0.11 -5.64
C PHE A 74 11.08 -0.92 -4.99
N PRO A 75 12.42 -0.76 -5.06
CA PRO A 75 13.35 -1.63 -4.33
C PRO A 75 13.30 -1.39 -2.81
N GLY A 76 12.70 -0.27 -2.39
CA GLY A 76 12.47 0.10 -1.01
C GLY A 76 11.72 1.42 -0.93
N ALA A 77 11.04 1.66 0.20
CA ALA A 77 10.22 2.86 0.40
C ALA A 77 10.74 3.62 1.64
N PRO A 78 11.56 4.67 1.44
CA PRO A 78 12.07 5.47 2.55
C PRO A 78 10.99 6.43 3.04
N PHE A 79 10.72 6.40 4.35
CA PHE A 79 9.77 7.32 4.99
C PHE A 79 10.44 8.02 6.17
N ALA A 80 10.12 9.31 6.33
CA ALA A 80 10.39 10.02 7.58
C ALA A 80 9.17 9.86 8.48
N VAL A 81 9.39 9.46 9.74
CA VAL A 81 8.33 9.24 10.71
C VAL A 81 8.62 10.08 11.94
N ILE A 82 7.62 10.83 12.39
CA ILE A 82 7.64 11.53 13.68
C ILE A 82 6.90 10.65 14.66
N ASP A 83 7.59 10.18 15.69
CA ASP A 83 7.05 9.28 16.72
C ASP A 83 7.25 9.91 18.10
N ALA A 84 6.19 9.94 18.90
CA ALA A 84 6.21 10.49 20.25
C ALA A 84 5.56 9.50 21.21
N ALA A 85 6.22 9.24 22.34
CA ALA A 85 5.71 8.39 23.40
C ALA A 85 5.78 9.11 24.74
N LEU A 86 4.70 9.05 25.52
CA LEU A 86 4.58 9.64 26.85
C LEU A 86 4.18 8.56 27.86
N GLY A 87 5.04 8.34 28.86
CA GLY A 87 4.72 7.49 30.01
C GLY A 87 3.74 8.20 30.93
N ILE A 88 2.63 7.54 31.25
CA ILE A 88 1.55 8.09 32.10
C ILE A 88 1.49 7.45 33.50
N GLY A 89 2.49 6.62 33.84
CA GLY A 89 2.59 5.90 35.12
C GLY A 89 2.12 4.44 35.02
N PHE A 90 2.39 3.66 36.08
CA PHE A 90 2.04 2.24 36.17
C PHE A 90 2.50 1.41 34.96
N GLY A 91 3.72 1.65 34.48
CA GLY A 91 4.26 0.94 33.31
C GLY A 91 3.49 1.17 32.02
N THR A 92 2.62 2.19 31.95
CA THR A 92 1.80 2.50 30.77
C THR A 92 2.36 3.70 30.02
N GLN A 93 2.35 3.62 28.70
CA GLN A 93 2.69 4.72 27.81
C GLN A 93 1.64 4.88 26.71
N ILE A 94 1.43 6.13 26.31
CA ILE A 94 0.65 6.50 25.13
C ILE A 94 1.63 6.86 24.03
N MET A 95 1.32 6.47 22.80
CA MET A 95 2.15 6.65 21.62
C MET A 95 1.35 7.36 20.53
N ALA A 96 2.00 8.24 19.79
CA ALA A 96 1.45 8.88 18.61
C ALA A 96 2.51 8.86 17.50
N ARG A 97 2.10 8.47 16.30
CA ARG A 97 2.95 8.38 15.12
C ARG A 97 2.36 9.18 13.99
N PHE A 98 3.19 9.95 13.31
CA PHE A 98 2.82 10.74 12.15
C PHE A 98 3.84 10.57 11.03
N ILE A 99 3.35 10.23 9.83
CA ILE A 99 4.10 10.26 8.58
C ILE A 99 3.59 11.48 7.82
N PRO A 100 4.41 12.53 7.66
CA PRO A 100 4.01 13.70 6.89
C PRO A 100 3.72 13.30 5.45
N THR A 101 2.92 14.11 4.76
CA THR A 101 2.69 13.93 3.32
C THR A 101 4.02 14.01 2.59
N ILE A 102 4.44 12.88 2.02
CA ILE A 102 5.62 12.81 1.15
C ILE A 102 5.11 12.56 -0.26
N ASP A 103 5.39 13.49 -1.16
CA ASP A 103 5.32 13.25 -2.59
C ASP A 103 6.50 12.35 -2.95
N ILE A 104 6.18 11.07 -3.17
CA ILE A 104 7.18 10.08 -3.57
C ILE A 104 7.53 10.31 -5.04
N GLY A 105 6.57 10.66 -5.89
CA GLY A 105 6.76 10.83 -7.33
C GLY A 105 7.85 11.84 -7.70
N SER A 106 7.81 13.02 -7.09
CA SER A 106 8.81 14.08 -7.36
C SER A 106 10.20 13.77 -6.81
N LYS A 107 10.35 12.87 -5.83
CA LYS A 107 11.65 12.51 -5.23
C LYS A 107 12.38 11.38 -5.95
N ILE A 108 11.68 10.58 -6.74
CA ILE A 108 12.24 9.44 -7.47
C ILE A 108 12.05 9.53 -9.00
N GLY A 109 11.53 10.66 -9.51
CA GLY A 109 11.51 10.96 -10.95
C GLY A 109 10.44 10.20 -11.74
N VAL A 110 9.32 9.86 -11.09
CA VAL A 110 8.13 9.27 -11.72
C VAL A 110 6.99 10.28 -11.69
N ASP A 111 6.41 10.60 -12.85
CA ASP A 111 5.38 11.63 -13.03
C ASP A 111 4.01 11.27 -12.41
N GLU A 112 3.83 10.02 -11.95
CA GLU A 112 2.59 9.55 -11.34
C GLU A 112 2.71 9.61 -9.80
N VAL A 113 2.31 10.77 -9.26
CA VAL A 113 2.45 11.16 -7.86
C VAL A 113 1.42 10.45 -6.99
N VAL A 114 1.88 9.76 -5.94
CA VAL A 114 1.04 9.29 -4.83
C VAL A 114 1.55 9.95 -3.56
N ASP A 115 0.76 10.90 -3.05
CA ASP A 115 1.00 11.55 -1.76
C ASP A 115 0.69 10.56 -0.63
N ILE A 116 1.71 10.08 0.08
CA ILE A 116 1.51 9.17 1.21
C ILE A 116 1.54 9.95 2.52
N SER A 117 0.49 9.82 3.32
CA SER A 117 0.40 10.34 4.68
C SER A 117 -0.15 9.28 5.62
N ALA A 118 0.29 9.29 6.88
CA ALA A 118 -0.26 8.38 7.87
C ALA A 118 -0.27 9.01 9.27
N PHE A 119 -1.22 8.58 10.07
CA PHE A 119 -1.34 8.99 11.46
C PHE A 119 -1.86 7.84 12.30
N GLY A 120 -1.26 7.64 13.47
CA GLY A 120 -1.64 6.58 14.36
C GLY A 120 -1.46 6.93 15.83
N PHE A 121 -2.19 6.20 16.66
CA PHE A 121 -2.10 6.26 18.11
C PHE A 121 -2.01 4.86 18.68
N GLY A 122 -1.36 4.73 19.82
CA GLY A 122 -1.28 3.47 20.52
C GLY A 122 -1.11 3.63 22.02
N VAL A 123 -1.30 2.53 22.70
CA VAL A 123 -1.02 2.38 24.12
C VAL A 123 -0.17 1.13 24.28
N MET A 124 0.85 1.23 25.12
CA MET A 124 1.68 0.09 25.49
C MET A 124 1.77 0.01 27.01
N HIS A 125 1.68 -1.21 27.53
CA HIS A 125 1.68 -1.48 28.95
C HIS A 125 2.69 -2.58 29.29
N ASN A 126 3.59 -2.26 30.21
CA ASN A 126 4.62 -3.17 30.70
C ASN A 126 4.01 -4.20 31.65
N LEU A 127 4.13 -5.47 31.31
CA LEU A 127 3.65 -6.60 32.12
C LEU A 127 4.70 -7.09 33.11
N THR A 128 5.98 -6.86 32.81
CA THR A 128 7.11 -7.26 33.67
C THR A 128 7.05 -6.62 35.06
N GLN A 129 6.43 -5.44 35.20
CA GLN A 129 6.24 -4.80 36.51
C GLN A 129 5.41 -5.62 37.52
N TYR A 130 4.59 -6.56 37.05
CA TYR A 130 3.78 -7.44 37.90
C TYR A 130 4.48 -8.74 38.26
N LEU A 131 5.66 -8.99 37.70
CA LEU A 131 6.41 -10.20 38.01
C LEU A 131 7.09 -10.06 39.38
N PRO A 132 7.05 -11.11 40.22
CA PRO A 132 7.61 -11.09 41.57
C PRO A 132 9.15 -11.06 41.61
N MET A 133 9.82 -11.13 40.46
CA MET A 133 11.27 -11.16 40.36
C MET A 133 11.78 -9.92 39.61
N PRO A 134 12.77 -9.18 40.15
CA PRO A 134 13.39 -8.06 39.45
C PRO A 134 14.11 -8.58 38.21
N THR A 135 13.78 -8.00 37.05
CA THR A 135 14.22 -8.45 35.72
C THR A 135 14.85 -7.28 34.98
N PRO A 136 16.02 -6.79 35.45
CA PRO A 136 16.63 -5.58 34.90
C PRO A 136 17.13 -5.71 33.45
N MET A 137 17.16 -6.93 32.91
CA MET A 137 17.71 -7.23 31.58
C MET A 137 16.64 -7.55 30.53
N TRP A 138 15.37 -7.70 30.90
CA TRP A 138 14.31 -8.02 29.94
C TRP A 138 12.96 -7.44 30.32
N ASP A 139 12.15 -7.14 29.31
CA ASP A 139 10.85 -6.51 29.45
C ASP A 139 9.85 -7.18 28.50
N VAL A 140 8.64 -7.41 28.97
CA VAL A 140 7.51 -7.89 28.19
C VAL A 140 6.38 -6.88 28.32
N SER A 141 5.92 -6.37 27.18
CA SER A 141 4.89 -5.36 27.09
C SER A 141 3.77 -5.80 26.14
N LEU A 142 2.55 -5.39 26.45
CA LEU A 142 1.40 -5.50 25.55
C LEU A 142 1.18 -4.15 24.88
N ALA A 143 0.98 -4.15 23.56
CA ALA A 143 0.75 -2.96 22.75
C ALA A 143 -0.55 -3.09 21.96
N ALA A 144 -1.34 -2.03 21.93
CA ALA A 144 -2.50 -1.89 21.06
C ALA A 144 -2.43 -0.56 20.34
N GLY A 145 -2.83 -0.52 19.07
CA GLY A 145 -2.75 0.70 18.28
C GLY A 145 -3.78 0.75 17.17
N MET A 146 -3.99 1.96 16.66
CA MET A 146 -4.78 2.24 15.47
C MET A 146 -3.99 3.18 14.57
N GLN A 147 -4.04 2.97 13.27
CA GLN A 147 -3.37 3.79 12.28
C GLN A 147 -4.29 4.01 11.08
N LYS A 148 -4.27 5.23 10.55
CA LYS A 148 -4.86 5.59 9.26
C LYS A 148 -3.72 5.94 8.31
N LEU A 149 -3.82 5.46 7.07
CA LEU A 149 -2.91 5.74 5.98
C LEU A 149 -3.74 6.21 4.79
N ASN A 150 -3.33 7.31 4.18
CA ASN A 150 -3.91 7.78 2.92
C ASN A 150 -2.80 7.84 1.87
N ALA A 151 -3.13 7.42 0.67
CA ALA A 151 -2.26 7.46 -0.50
C ALA A 151 -3.03 8.15 -1.64
N GLY A 152 -2.82 9.46 -1.76
CA GLY A 152 -3.62 10.36 -2.61
C GLY A 152 -5.11 10.33 -2.26
N ASP A 153 -5.95 10.62 -3.26
CA ASP A 153 -7.42 10.55 -3.14
C ASP A 153 -7.98 9.14 -3.45
N TYR A 154 -7.10 8.19 -3.79
CA TYR A 154 -7.49 6.92 -4.38
C TYR A 154 -7.45 5.74 -3.41
N LEU A 155 -6.70 5.86 -2.31
CA LEU A 155 -6.53 4.79 -1.34
C LEU A 155 -6.56 5.34 0.08
N ALA A 156 -7.50 4.84 0.87
CA ALA A 156 -7.58 5.06 2.30
C ALA A 156 -7.53 3.72 3.01
N ALA A 157 -6.62 3.57 3.96
CA ALA A 157 -6.49 2.38 4.77
C ALA A 157 -6.59 2.74 6.25
N SER A 158 -7.38 1.99 7.01
CA SER A 158 -7.45 2.12 8.45
C SER A 158 -7.23 0.77 9.10
N GLY A 159 -6.35 0.72 10.10
CA GLY A 159 -5.95 -0.53 10.73
C GLY A 159 -5.88 -0.42 12.24
N SER A 160 -6.10 -1.56 12.88
CA SER A 160 -5.88 -1.75 14.31
C SER A 160 -4.92 -2.91 14.54
N THR A 161 -4.08 -2.77 15.54
CA THR A 161 -3.07 -3.76 15.91
C THR A 161 -3.19 -4.09 17.40
N LEU A 162 -2.97 -5.35 17.73
CA LEU A 162 -2.80 -5.82 19.09
C LEU A 162 -1.63 -6.79 19.09
N GLY A 163 -0.66 -6.57 19.95
CA GLY A 163 0.53 -7.42 20.00
C GLY A 163 1.26 -7.37 21.31
N MET A 164 2.20 -8.28 21.45
CA MET A 164 3.14 -8.32 22.55
C MET A 164 4.54 -8.07 22.02
N VAL A 165 5.35 -7.39 22.82
CA VAL A 165 6.75 -7.10 22.56
C VAL A 165 7.55 -7.65 23.73
N ALA A 166 8.53 -8.48 23.46
CA ALA A 166 9.53 -8.90 24.43
C ALA A 166 10.88 -8.32 24.01
N SER A 167 11.62 -7.75 24.95
CA SER A 167 12.94 -7.20 24.69
C SER A 167 13.91 -7.61 25.79
N ALA A 168 15.19 -7.75 25.44
CA ALA A 168 16.26 -7.97 26.38
C ALA A 168 17.50 -7.21 25.93
N GLY A 169 18.23 -6.60 26.87
CA GLY A 169 19.36 -5.76 26.52
C GLY A 169 20.36 -5.58 27.65
N VAL A 170 21.60 -5.30 27.24
CA VAL A 170 22.72 -5.00 28.13
C VAL A 170 23.50 -3.83 27.54
N GLY A 171 23.63 -2.75 28.32
CA GLY A 171 24.28 -1.52 27.88
C GLY A 171 23.56 -0.88 26.68
N PRO A 172 24.27 -0.46 25.62
CA PRO A 172 23.66 0.17 24.46
C PRO A 172 22.99 -0.83 23.51
N LEU A 173 23.16 -2.14 23.69
CA LEU A 173 22.63 -3.14 22.77
C LEU A 173 21.40 -3.84 23.36
N SER A 174 20.35 -3.94 22.57
CA SER A 174 19.16 -4.73 22.89
C SER A 174 18.69 -5.55 21.70
N ALA A 175 18.08 -6.68 22.00
CA ALA A 175 17.34 -7.50 21.05
C ALA A 175 15.87 -7.48 21.46
N TYR A 176 14.98 -7.52 20.48
CA TYR A 176 13.55 -7.56 20.73
C TYR A 176 12.85 -8.45 19.73
N ALA A 177 11.70 -8.96 20.14
CA ALA A 177 10.79 -9.74 19.34
C ALA A 177 9.39 -9.21 19.58
N HIS A 178 8.56 -9.19 18.55
CA HIS A 178 7.14 -8.90 18.72
C HIS A 178 6.27 -9.85 17.91
N ALA A 179 5.10 -10.13 18.48
CA ALA A 179 4.06 -10.91 17.86
C ALA A 179 2.78 -10.09 17.92
N SER A 180 2.18 -9.83 16.77
CA SER A 180 0.98 -9.01 16.69
C SER A 180 -0.05 -9.60 15.74
N THR A 181 -1.31 -9.30 16.01
CA THR A 181 -2.39 -9.46 15.05
C THR A 181 -2.82 -8.08 14.57
N TYR A 182 -3.11 -7.97 13.29
CA TYR A 182 -3.66 -6.75 12.72
C TYR A 182 -4.96 -7.02 11.97
N LYS A 183 -5.82 -6.01 11.97
CA LYS A 183 -7.01 -5.92 11.12
C LYS A 183 -6.95 -4.60 10.37
N ALA A 184 -7.30 -4.60 9.10
CA ALA A 184 -7.34 -3.37 8.32
C ALA A 184 -8.50 -3.38 7.33
N ASP A 185 -9.11 -2.22 7.15
CA ASP A 185 -10.02 -1.93 6.05
C ASP A 185 -9.29 -1.05 5.04
N VAL A 186 -9.30 -1.47 3.78
CA VAL A 186 -8.64 -0.79 2.66
C VAL A 186 -9.70 -0.41 1.64
N ASP A 187 -9.92 0.89 1.51
CA ASP A 187 -10.81 1.48 0.51
C ASP A 187 -9.98 1.92 -0.69
N VAL A 188 -10.36 1.43 -1.87
CA VAL A 188 -9.78 1.82 -3.16
C VAL A 188 -10.87 2.48 -4.00
N ASP A 189 -10.62 3.70 -4.47
CA ASP A 189 -11.49 4.45 -5.39
C ASP A 189 -10.64 5.04 -6.52
N TYR A 190 -10.77 4.49 -7.73
CA TYR A 190 -9.95 4.89 -8.87
C TYR A 190 -10.77 5.07 -10.14
N THR A 191 -10.68 6.26 -10.73
CA THR A 191 -11.42 6.60 -11.96
C THR A 191 -10.51 6.61 -13.19
N ILE A 192 -10.79 5.71 -14.14
CA ILE A 192 -10.19 5.70 -15.48
C ILE A 192 -10.95 6.68 -16.38
N LYS A 193 -10.29 7.77 -16.80
CA LYS A 193 -10.86 8.74 -17.73
C LYS A 193 -10.90 8.20 -19.17
N ASN A 194 -12.02 8.42 -19.86
CA ASN A 194 -12.19 8.03 -21.27
C ASN A 194 -11.80 9.15 -22.23
N THR A 195 -10.52 9.52 -22.27
CA THR A 195 -10.02 10.69 -23.03
C THR A 195 -10.14 10.52 -24.56
N ASN A 196 -10.22 9.29 -25.07
CA ASN A 196 -10.21 9.00 -26.51
C ASN A 196 -11.58 8.54 -27.06
N ASN A 197 -12.68 8.75 -26.34
CA ASN A 197 -14.00 8.18 -26.68
C ASN A 197 -13.92 6.69 -27.01
N ASN A 198 -13.12 5.96 -26.22
CA ASN A 198 -12.97 4.53 -26.37
C ASN A 198 -14.33 3.87 -26.10
N PRO A 199 -14.91 3.13 -27.07
CA PRO A 199 -16.22 2.50 -26.91
C PRO A 199 -16.21 1.43 -25.80
N GLY A 200 -15.04 0.90 -25.44
CA GLY A 200 -14.85 -0.03 -24.32
C GLY A 200 -14.98 0.57 -22.93
N LEU A 201 -15.00 1.90 -22.83
CA LEU A 201 -15.16 2.64 -21.58
C LEU A 201 -16.44 3.48 -21.64
N PRO A 202 -17.17 3.66 -20.53
CA PRO A 202 -18.28 4.59 -20.49
C PRO A 202 -17.82 6.02 -20.87
N ALA A 203 -18.72 6.83 -21.42
CA ALA A 203 -18.41 8.22 -21.80
C ALA A 203 -17.96 9.06 -20.58
N SER A 204 -18.45 8.74 -19.39
CA SER A 204 -18.06 9.36 -18.11
C SER A 204 -16.74 8.84 -17.54
N GLY A 205 -16.08 7.88 -18.18
CA GLY A 205 -15.00 7.09 -17.58
C GLY A 205 -15.54 5.90 -16.76
N LEU A 206 -14.62 5.06 -16.31
CA LEU A 206 -14.90 3.89 -15.48
C LEU A 206 -14.39 4.14 -14.07
N ASN A 207 -15.29 4.18 -13.08
CA ASN A 207 -14.89 4.14 -11.68
C ASN A 207 -14.73 2.68 -11.21
N ILE A 208 -13.60 2.39 -10.59
CA ILE A 208 -13.30 1.13 -9.92
C ILE A 208 -13.21 1.46 -8.43
N ALA A 209 -14.29 1.16 -7.70
CA ALA A 209 -14.35 1.33 -6.26
C ALA A 209 -14.58 -0.04 -5.60
N PHE A 210 -13.73 -0.39 -4.65
CA PHE A 210 -13.92 -1.58 -3.82
C PHE A 210 -13.29 -1.39 -2.43
N THR A 211 -13.86 -2.07 -1.45
CA THR A 211 -13.33 -2.14 -0.09
C THR A 211 -12.86 -3.57 0.15
N GLU A 212 -11.63 -3.71 0.63
CA GLU A 212 -11.06 -4.98 1.05
C GLU A 212 -10.83 -4.96 2.57
N THR A 213 -11.46 -5.89 3.28
CA THR A 213 -11.22 -6.09 4.71
C THR A 213 -10.20 -7.21 4.90
N ILE A 214 -9.08 -6.86 5.52
CA ILE A 214 -8.03 -7.80 5.91
C ILE A 214 -8.29 -8.23 7.34
N ASP A 215 -8.73 -9.47 7.49
CA ASP A 215 -9.08 -10.06 8.78
C ASP A 215 -7.93 -10.88 9.39
N ARG A 216 -7.38 -10.37 10.50
CA ARG A 216 -6.47 -11.07 11.41
C ARG A 216 -5.28 -11.77 10.75
N THR A 217 -4.39 -10.99 10.18
CA THR A 217 -3.05 -11.49 9.86
C THR A 217 -2.16 -11.44 11.09
N GLN A 218 -1.29 -12.44 11.22
CA GLN A 218 -0.27 -12.50 12.27
C GLN A 218 1.05 -11.98 11.72
N LEU A 219 1.70 -11.12 12.49
CA LEU A 219 3.05 -10.63 12.20
C LEU A 219 3.95 -11.02 13.37
N LEU A 220 4.98 -11.80 13.06
CA LEU A 220 6.11 -12.03 13.94
C LEU A 220 7.27 -11.19 13.43
N ALA A 221 8.01 -10.51 14.30
CA ALA A 221 9.29 -9.92 13.90
C ALA A 221 10.33 -10.03 14.98
N LEU A 222 11.57 -9.99 14.54
CA LEU A 222 12.78 -10.04 15.36
C LEU A 222 13.63 -8.82 15.00
N GLY A 223 14.16 -8.15 16.01
CA GLY A 223 14.97 -6.97 15.80
C GLY A 223 16.09 -6.80 16.82
N ALA A 224 17.03 -5.94 16.48
CA ALA A 224 18.10 -5.49 17.33
C ALA A 224 18.17 -3.96 17.32
N GLN A 225 18.51 -3.38 18.45
CA GLN A 225 18.62 -1.93 18.62
C GLN A 225 19.93 -1.57 19.34
N LEU A 226 20.60 -0.56 18.80
CA LEU A 226 21.75 0.11 19.37
C LEU A 226 21.33 1.51 19.84
N ASP A 227 21.28 1.69 21.16
CA ASP A 227 21.00 2.95 21.83
C ASP A 227 22.30 3.70 22.13
N LEU A 228 22.55 4.77 21.38
CA LEU A 228 23.51 5.81 21.74
C LEU A 228 22.80 6.91 22.52
N VAL A 229 23.57 7.85 23.09
CA VAL A 229 23.04 8.90 23.99
C VAL A 229 21.90 9.72 23.36
N VAL A 230 21.97 10.01 22.06
CA VAL A 230 20.97 10.83 21.34
C VAL A 230 20.40 10.11 20.12
N LEU A 231 21.09 9.07 19.64
CA LEU A 231 20.81 8.37 18.40
C LEU A 231 20.48 6.91 18.69
N LYS A 232 19.45 6.39 18.05
CA LYS A 232 19.06 5.00 18.15
C LYS A 232 19.00 4.40 16.76
N PHE A 233 19.68 3.28 16.58
CA PHE A 233 19.64 2.50 15.36
C PHE A 233 18.91 1.20 15.64
N SER A 234 17.89 0.85 14.87
CA SER A 234 17.25 -0.44 14.98
C SER A 234 17.07 -1.08 13.61
N ALA A 235 17.23 -2.40 13.56
CA ALA A 235 16.94 -3.21 12.39
C ALA A 235 15.97 -4.32 12.81
N GLU A 236 14.98 -4.59 11.96
CA GLU A 236 13.92 -5.55 12.23
C GLU A 236 13.61 -6.38 10.98
N TYR A 237 13.42 -7.68 11.17
CA TYR A 237 13.00 -8.62 10.16
C TYR A 237 11.62 -9.15 10.50
N GLY A 238 10.63 -8.78 9.68
CA GLY A 238 9.24 -9.18 9.77
C GLY A 238 8.95 -10.45 8.99
N MET A 239 8.26 -11.36 9.65
CA MET A 239 7.80 -12.66 9.19
C MET A 239 6.26 -12.65 9.28
N GLY A 240 5.62 -12.14 8.24
CA GLY A 240 4.17 -12.27 8.02
C GLY A 240 3.90 -12.85 6.63
N ASP A 241 2.73 -12.54 6.05
CA ASP A 241 2.39 -12.91 4.67
C ASP A 241 3.42 -12.37 3.67
N TYR A 242 4.00 -11.21 3.99
CA TYR A 242 5.15 -10.64 3.30
C TYR A 242 6.33 -10.56 4.26
N LYS A 243 7.51 -10.97 3.78
CA LYS A 243 8.77 -10.79 4.50
C LYS A 243 9.22 -9.34 4.35
N THR A 244 9.54 -8.70 5.45
CA THR A 244 9.99 -7.29 5.46
C THR A 244 11.33 -7.17 6.17
N LEU A 245 12.19 -6.29 5.66
CA LEU A 245 13.40 -5.85 6.35
C LEU A 245 13.27 -4.34 6.53
N SER A 246 13.32 -3.88 7.77
CA SER A 246 13.23 -2.46 8.09
C SER A 246 14.45 -2.00 8.88
N GLY A 247 14.90 -0.78 8.56
CA GLY A 247 15.93 -0.07 9.30
C GLY A 247 15.36 1.26 9.77
N ARG A 248 15.60 1.60 11.04
CA ARG A 248 15.13 2.84 11.65
C ARG A 248 16.30 3.56 12.32
N VAL A 249 16.36 4.86 12.07
CA VAL A 249 17.20 5.80 12.81
C VAL A 249 16.27 6.73 13.56
N ALA A 250 16.41 6.81 14.88
CA ALA A 250 15.60 7.68 15.73
C ALA A 250 16.49 8.60 16.56
N PHE A 251 16.02 9.82 16.77
CA PHE A 251 16.61 10.77 17.71
C PHE A 251 15.77 10.79 18.98
N GLY A 252 16.42 10.72 20.14
CA GLY A 252 15.70 10.81 21.41
C GLY A 252 16.62 10.75 22.61
N PHE A 253 16.17 11.37 23.69
CA PHE A 253 16.80 11.31 25.01
C PHE A 253 16.04 10.30 25.87
N ARG A 254 16.77 9.48 26.62
CA ARG A 254 16.19 8.55 27.59
C ARG A 254 16.12 9.23 28.96
#